data_AF-A0A9W6D9V8-F1
#
_entry.id   AF-A0A9W6D9V8-F1
#
_cell.length_a   1.000
_cell.length_b   1.000
_cell.length_c   1.000
_cell.angle_alpha   90.00
_cell.angle_beta   90.00
_cell.angle_gamma   90.00
#
_symmetry.space_group_name_H-M   'P 1'
#
loop_
_entity.id
_entity.type
_entity.pdbx_description
1 polymer ?
#
loop_
_entity_poly.entity_id
_entity_poly.type
_entity_poly.pdbx_seq_one_letter_code
_entity_poly.pdbx_strand_id
1 'polypeptide(L)'
;MKIKEKFSSKKTFEAFPLSGKGKRIIVNSTDGNLNITWGELKFILNSRVIDDILENYFKDDQEWYVLGAGMTNPIVGGLGEYIKNNHAPLTPRHASAIASVMVSIGVIEFKGQKPIFMRRIHFDSIYK
;
A
#
# COMPACT_ATOMS: atom_id res chain seq x y z
N MET A 1 1.89 8.31 -14.77
CA MET A 1 2.71 7.09 -14.86
C MET A 1 1.86 5.91 -14.41
N LYS A 2 1.69 4.87 -15.23
CA LYS A 2 0.85 3.71 -14.88
C LYS A 2 1.68 2.73 -14.04
N ILE A 3 1.16 2.26 -12.91
CA ILE A 3 1.91 1.39 -11.97
C ILE A 3 2.39 0.10 -12.65
N LYS A 4 1.64 -0.40 -13.63
CA LYS A 4 2.00 -1.54 -14.47
C LYS A 4 3.40 -1.40 -15.11
N GLU A 5 3.80 -0.20 -15.51
CA GLU A 5 5.11 0.05 -16.14
C GLU A 5 6.26 -0.12 -15.14
N LYS A 6 6.06 0.30 -13.88
CA LYS A 6 7.05 0.10 -12.80
C LYS A 6 7.28 -1.38 -12.44
N PHE A 7 6.35 -2.26 -12.81
CA PHE A 7 6.34 -3.68 -12.43
C PHE A 7 6.36 -4.65 -13.62
N SER A 8 6.66 -4.13 -14.82
CA SER A 8 6.74 -4.94 -16.04
C SER A 8 7.98 -5.84 -16.09
N SER A 9 8.98 -5.60 -15.23
CA SER A 9 10.18 -6.43 -15.12
C SER A 9 10.22 -7.19 -13.80
N LYS A 10 10.82 -8.39 -13.84
CA LYS A 10 11.01 -9.20 -12.64
C LYS A 10 11.96 -8.49 -11.69
N LYS A 11 11.48 -8.15 -10.50
CA LYS A 11 12.27 -7.47 -9.46
C LYS A 11 11.89 -7.96 -8.08
N THR A 12 12.89 -8.16 -7.22
CA THR A 12 12.69 -8.45 -5.80
C THR A 12 13.14 -7.25 -4.99
N PHE A 13 12.34 -6.85 -4.01
CA PHE A 13 12.70 -5.82 -3.05
C PHE A 13 12.07 -6.06 -1.69
N GLU A 14 12.58 -5.36 -0.69
CA GLU A 14 12.07 -5.41 0.68
C GLU A 14 11.32 -4.11 1.01
N ALA A 15 10.23 -4.25 1.75
CA ALA A 15 9.54 -3.16 2.41
C ALA A 15 9.50 -3.41 3.92
N PHE A 16 9.40 -2.34 4.70
CA PHE A 16 9.36 -2.38 6.15
C PHE A 16 7.98 -1.95 6.64
N PRO A 17 7.41 -2.63 7.65
CA PRO A 17 6.14 -2.21 8.24
C PRO A 17 6.18 -0.75 8.69
N LEU A 18 5.16 0.03 8.31
CA LEU A 18 5.09 1.46 8.65
C LEU A 18 5.09 1.77 10.15
N SER A 19 4.73 0.79 11.00
CA SER A 19 4.82 0.90 12.46
C SER A 19 6.26 0.90 13.00
N GLY A 20 7.25 0.61 12.15
CA GLY A 20 8.65 0.37 12.53
C GLY A 20 8.86 -0.96 13.25
N LYS A 21 7.82 -1.79 13.40
CA LYS A 21 7.87 -3.06 14.14
C LYS A 21 7.38 -4.22 13.28
N GLY A 22 8.05 -5.37 13.41
CA GLY A 22 7.64 -6.62 12.80
C GLY A 22 8.60 -7.16 11.76
N LYS A 23 8.20 -8.25 11.10
CA LYS A 23 8.99 -8.90 10.05
C LYS A 23 9.02 -8.03 8.80
N ARG A 24 10.10 -8.15 8.03
CA ARG A 24 10.23 -7.53 6.70
C ARG A 24 9.19 -8.09 5.74
N ILE A 25 8.78 -7.28 4.78
CA ILE A 25 7.86 -7.64 3.72
C ILE A 25 8.69 -7.89 2.47
N ILE A 26 8.67 -9.12 1.97
CA ILE A 26 9.38 -9.49 0.74
C ILE A 26 8.40 -9.37 -0.42
N VAL A 27 8.81 -8.62 -1.45
CA VAL A 27 7.99 -8.37 -2.63
C VAL A 27 8.71 -8.89 -3.88
N ASN A 28 8.04 -9.76 -4.63
CA ASN A 28 8.49 -10.22 -5.93
C ASN A 28 7.53 -9.72 -7.01
N SER A 29 7.98 -8.73 -7.79
CA SER A 29 7.25 -8.20 -8.94
C SER A 29 7.42 -9.11 -10.14
N THR A 30 6.32 -9.46 -10.83
CA THR A 30 6.32 -10.21 -12.09
C THR A 30 5.07 -9.85 -12.87
N ASP A 31 5.23 -9.40 -14.11
CA ASP A 31 4.14 -9.10 -15.06
C ASP A 31 3.01 -8.22 -14.49
N GLY A 32 3.36 -7.17 -13.75
CA GLY A 32 2.38 -6.28 -13.13
C GLY A 32 1.65 -6.84 -11.91
N ASN A 33 2.09 -7.98 -11.38
CA ASN A 33 1.66 -8.54 -10.10
C ASN A 33 2.80 -8.46 -9.08
N LEU A 34 2.43 -8.22 -7.82
CA LEU A 34 3.34 -8.23 -6.68
C LEU A 34 3.00 -9.44 -5.80
N ASN A 35 3.90 -10.41 -5.76
CA ASN A 35 3.82 -11.52 -4.81
C ASN A 35 4.41 -11.06 -3.48
N ILE A 36 3.57 -10.87 -2.48
CA ILE A 36 3.94 -10.31 -1.19
C ILE A 36 4.00 -11.42 -0.14
N THR A 37 5.11 -11.47 0.60
CA THR A 37 5.28 -12.35 1.76
C THR A 37 5.59 -11.51 3.01
N TRP A 38 4.78 -11.66 4.05
CA TRP A 38 4.95 -10.98 5.34
C TRP A 38 4.74 -11.96 6.50
N GLY A 39 5.83 -12.51 7.03
CA GLY A 39 5.75 -13.64 7.96
C GLY A 39 5.10 -14.85 7.27
N GLU A 40 3.97 -15.32 7.82
CA GLU A 40 3.20 -16.41 7.24
C GLU A 40 2.15 -15.94 6.21
N LEU A 41 1.85 -14.64 6.19
CA LEU A 41 0.90 -14.06 5.25
C LEU A 41 1.52 -14.01 3.85
N LYS A 42 0.85 -14.62 2.87
CA LYS A 42 1.23 -14.62 1.46
C LYS A 42 0.03 -14.25 0.61
N PHE A 43 0.19 -13.30 -0.29
CA PHE A 43 -0.88 -12.88 -1.20
C PHE A 43 -0.31 -12.24 -2.46
N ILE A 44 -1.15 -12.16 -3.49
CA ILE A 44 -0.84 -11.51 -4.75
C ILE A 44 -1.58 -10.18 -4.79
N LEU A 45 -0.85 -9.10 -5.06
CA LEU A 45 -1.41 -7.77 -5.27
C LEU A 45 -1.25 -7.39 -6.74
N ASN A 46 -2.36 -7.29 -7.46
CA ASN A 46 -2.34 -6.83 -8.84
C ASN A 46 -2.10 -5.30 -8.88
N SER A 47 -1.32 -4.82 -9.85
CA SER A 47 -1.10 -3.38 -10.07
C SER A 47 -2.40 -2.57 -10.16
N ARG A 48 -3.49 -3.15 -10.70
CA ARG A 48 -4.82 -2.52 -10.75
C ARG A 48 -5.38 -2.19 -9.36
N VAL A 49 -5.05 -2.97 -8.34
CA VAL A 49 -5.47 -2.68 -6.96
C VAL A 49 -4.72 -1.46 -6.43
N ILE A 50 -3.44 -1.29 -6.77
CA ILE A 50 -2.68 -0.10 -6.40
C ILE A 50 -3.23 1.12 -7.14
N ASP A 51 -3.50 0.99 -8.45
CA ASP A 51 -4.10 2.07 -9.25
C ASP A 51 -5.45 2.49 -8.64
N ASP A 52 -6.33 1.54 -8.32
CA ASP A 52 -7.62 1.81 -7.68
C ASP A 52 -7.47 2.52 -6.33
N ILE A 53 -6.58 2.06 -5.45
CA ILE A 53 -6.34 2.73 -4.16
C ILE A 53 -5.83 4.16 -4.38
N LEU A 54 -4.96 4.40 -5.37
CA LEU A 54 -4.43 5.73 -5.67
C LEU A 54 -5.47 6.68 -6.28
N GLU A 55 -6.44 6.16 -7.04
CA GLU A 55 -7.45 6.94 -7.74
C GLU A 55 -8.69 7.19 -6.86
N ASN A 56 -9.11 6.19 -6.09
CA ASN A 56 -10.40 6.20 -5.39
C ASN A 56 -10.26 6.42 -3.88
N TYR A 57 -9.19 5.92 -3.25
CA TYR A 57 -8.94 6.16 -1.83
C TYR A 57 -8.11 7.44 -1.62
N PHE A 58 -6.94 7.53 -2.23
CA PHE A 58 -6.08 8.72 -2.20
C PHE A 58 -6.46 9.76 -3.26
N LYS A 59 -7.76 10.05 -3.37
CA LYS A 59 -8.31 10.93 -4.41
C LYS A 59 -7.81 12.37 -4.35
N ASP A 60 -7.44 12.86 -3.16
CA ASP A 60 -6.88 14.18 -2.92
C ASP A 60 -5.42 14.02 -2.46
N ASP A 61 -4.46 14.55 -3.21
CA ASP A 61 -3.04 14.43 -2.90
C ASP A 61 -2.57 15.35 -1.76
N GLN A 62 -3.39 16.31 -1.35
CA GLN A 62 -3.12 17.19 -0.21
C GLN A 62 -3.62 16.60 1.10
N GLU A 63 -4.57 15.67 1.04
CA GLU A 63 -5.24 15.09 2.21
C GLU A 63 -4.46 13.93 2.83
N TRP A 64 -4.49 13.86 4.17
CA TRP A 64 -3.87 12.78 4.92
C TRP A 64 -4.91 11.74 5.34
N TYR A 65 -4.81 10.55 4.76
CA TYR A 65 -5.74 9.45 4.98
C TYR A 65 -5.22 8.48 6.04
N VAL A 66 -6.12 7.90 6.83
CA VAL A 66 -5.74 6.98 7.92
C VAL A 66 -5.52 5.54 7.42
N LEU A 67 -4.50 4.84 7.91
CA LEU A 67 -4.28 3.44 7.54
C LEU A 67 -5.44 2.53 7.99
N GLY A 68 -5.87 2.64 9.25
CA GLY A 68 -7.04 1.92 9.74
C GLY A 68 -6.97 0.38 9.62
N ALA A 69 -5.78 -0.21 9.60
CA ALA A 69 -5.56 -1.64 9.33
C ALA A 69 -5.80 -2.58 10.54
N GLY A 70 -6.67 -2.18 11.47
CA GLY A 70 -7.05 -3.00 12.62
C GLY A 70 -7.77 -4.27 12.17
N MET A 71 -7.38 -5.44 12.71
CA MET A 71 -8.01 -6.71 12.34
C MET A 71 -9.46 -6.82 12.79
N THR A 72 -9.72 -6.43 14.05
CA THR A 72 -11.04 -6.55 14.67
C THR A 72 -11.89 -5.33 14.36
N ASN A 73 -11.32 -4.14 14.56
CA ASN A 73 -11.99 -2.86 14.33
C ASN A 73 -11.08 -1.99 13.45
N PRO A 74 -11.16 -2.11 12.11
CA PRO A 74 -10.57 -1.12 11.23
C PRO A 74 -11.19 0.25 11.51
N ILE A 75 -10.40 1.31 11.32
CA ILE A 75 -10.90 2.68 11.49
C ILE A 75 -11.84 2.99 10.32
N VAL A 76 -13.05 3.47 10.63
CA VAL A 76 -14.03 3.89 9.63
C VAL A 76 -13.44 4.97 8.74
N GLY A 77 -13.60 4.83 7.42
CA GLY A 77 -12.98 5.67 6.40
C GLY A 77 -11.49 5.40 6.16
N GLY A 78 -10.91 4.39 6.82
CA GLY A 78 -9.50 4.03 6.66
C GLY A 78 -9.23 3.03 5.53
N LEU A 79 -7.96 2.92 5.13
CA LEU A 79 -7.54 2.02 4.04
C LEU A 79 -7.88 0.55 4.33
N GLY A 80 -7.82 0.15 5.61
CA GLY A 80 -8.23 -1.19 6.05
C GLY A 80 -9.69 -1.51 5.73
N GLU A 81 -10.61 -0.55 5.94
CA GLU A 81 -12.01 -0.69 5.58
C GLU A 81 -12.21 -0.64 4.07
N TYR A 82 -11.54 0.29 3.39
CA TYR A 82 -11.60 0.41 1.93
C TYR A 82 -11.23 -0.92 1.23
N ILE A 83 -10.13 -1.55 1.64
CA ILE A 83 -9.67 -2.82 1.07
C ILE A 83 -10.68 -3.94 1.31
N LYS A 84 -11.24 -4.02 2.53
CA LYS A 84 -12.24 -5.03 2.88
C LYS A 84 -13.48 -4.94 1.98
N ASN A 85 -13.90 -3.72 1.66
CA ASN A 85 -15.15 -3.47 0.93
C ASN A 85 -14.99 -3.57 -0.59
N ASN A 86 -13.79 -3.28 -1.13
CA ASN A 86 -13.58 -3.15 -2.58
C ASN A 86 -12.71 -4.25 -3.22
N HIS A 87 -11.93 -5.01 -2.43
CA HIS A 87 -10.92 -5.92 -2.98
C HIS A 87 -10.92 -7.30 -2.31
N ALA A 88 -12.01 -8.05 -2.42
CA ALA A 88 -12.01 -9.45 -2.01
C ALA A 88 -10.95 -10.26 -2.80
N PRO A 89 -10.20 -11.19 -2.17
CA PRO A 89 -10.31 -11.69 -0.80
C PRO A 89 -9.42 -10.96 0.24
N LEU A 90 -8.94 -9.76 -0.06
CA LEU A 90 -8.10 -9.00 0.86
C LEU A 90 -8.88 -8.55 2.10
N THR A 91 -8.15 -8.36 3.20
CA THR A 91 -8.69 -8.03 4.53
C THR A 91 -7.97 -6.82 5.10
N PRO A 92 -8.48 -6.18 6.17
CA PRO A 92 -7.82 -5.02 6.76
C PRO A 92 -6.35 -5.26 7.16
N ARG A 93 -5.97 -6.51 7.50
CA ARG A 93 -4.57 -6.88 7.78
C ARG A 93 -3.65 -6.65 6.58
N HIS A 94 -4.15 -6.87 5.36
CA HIS A 94 -3.37 -6.68 4.13
C HIS A 94 -3.05 -5.20 3.89
N ALA A 95 -3.88 -4.28 4.36
CA ALA A 95 -3.68 -2.83 4.20
C ALA A 95 -2.32 -2.37 4.74
N SER A 96 -1.87 -2.90 5.87
CA SER A 96 -0.54 -2.59 6.44
C SER A 96 0.59 -2.97 5.50
N ALA A 97 0.53 -4.17 4.90
CA ALA A 97 1.53 -4.63 3.96
C ALA A 97 1.48 -3.81 2.67
N ILE A 98 0.27 -3.60 2.12
CA ILE A 98 0.05 -2.83 0.89
C ILE A 98 0.59 -1.41 1.03
N ALA A 99 0.24 -0.71 2.12
CA ALA A 99 0.75 0.63 2.39
C ALA A 99 2.29 0.66 2.49
N SER A 100 2.90 -0.33 3.15
CA SER A 100 4.35 -0.43 3.25
C SER A 100 5.01 -0.62 1.87
N VAL A 101 4.40 -1.44 1.01
CA VAL A 101 4.85 -1.61 -0.38
C VAL A 101 4.71 -0.29 -1.15
N MET A 102 3.58 0.40 -1.04
CA MET A 102 3.33 1.67 -1.73
C MET A 102 4.30 2.78 -1.32
N VAL A 103 4.69 2.85 -0.04
CA VAL A 103 5.77 3.73 0.44
C VAL A 103 7.10 3.34 -0.19
N SER A 104 7.45 2.05 -0.16
CA SER A 104 8.73 1.54 -0.69
C SER A 104 8.91 1.82 -2.18
N ILE A 105 7.83 1.82 -2.97
CA ILE A 105 7.86 2.14 -4.42
C ILE A 105 7.69 3.64 -4.73
N GLY A 106 7.56 4.46 -3.69
CA GLY A 106 7.52 5.93 -3.78
C GLY A 106 6.26 6.48 -4.43
N VAL A 107 5.08 5.94 -4.10
CA VAL A 107 3.80 6.49 -4.60
C VAL A 107 2.94 7.12 -3.50
N ILE A 108 3.24 6.81 -2.24
CA ILE A 108 2.66 7.46 -1.06
C ILE A 108 3.78 7.77 -0.07
N GLU A 109 3.54 8.75 0.79
CA GLU A 109 4.32 9.00 1.98
C GLU A 109 3.46 8.82 3.24
N PHE A 110 4.10 8.70 4.40
CA PHE A 110 3.40 8.44 5.66
C PHE A 110 3.96 9.26 6.82
N LYS A 111 3.13 9.48 7.83
CA LYS A 111 3.51 10.10 9.11
C LYS A 111 2.74 9.48 10.28
N GLY A 112 3.25 9.71 11.49
CA GLY A 112 2.63 9.23 12.72
C GLY A 112 2.91 7.75 13.00
N GLN A 113 2.51 7.30 14.19
CA GLN A 113 2.68 5.90 14.64
C GLN A 113 1.36 5.26 15.08
N LYS A 114 0.47 6.02 15.72
CA LYS A 114 -0.87 5.62 16.15
C LYS A 114 -1.80 6.84 16.25
N PRO A 115 -2.67 7.11 15.26
CA PRO A 115 -2.78 6.39 13.99
C PRO A 115 -1.62 6.72 13.02
N ILE A 116 -1.45 5.86 12.02
CA ILE A 116 -0.58 6.10 10.86
C ILE A 116 -1.43 6.81 9.80
N PHE A 117 -0.92 7.93 9.31
CA PHE A 117 -1.51 8.68 8.20
C PHE A 117 -0.65 8.52 6.95
N MET A 118 -1.29 8.56 5.80
CA MET A 118 -0.69 8.36 4.50
C MET A 118 -1.26 9.37 3.51
N ARG A 119 -0.47 9.83 2.55
CA ARG A 119 -0.99 10.57 1.40
C ARG A 119 -0.25 10.21 0.14
N ARG A 120 -0.87 10.48 -1.00
CA ARG A 120 -0.24 10.31 -2.31
C ARG A 120 0.90 11.30 -2.47
N ILE A 121 2.00 10.84 -3.06
CA ILE A 121 3.09 11.73 -3.47
C ILE A 121 2.67 12.36 -4.80
N HIS A 122 2.57 13.69 -4.83
CA HIS A 122 2.35 14.44 -6.05
C HIS A 122 3.64 14.47 -6.88
N PHE A 123 3.59 14.07 -8.14
CA PHE A 123 4.79 13.91 -8.97
C PHE A 123 5.34 15.24 -9.54
N ASP A 124 4.78 16.39 -9.17
CA ASP A 124 5.24 17.71 -9.65
C ASP A 124 6.52 18.22 -8.96
N SER A 125 7.11 17.47 -8.02
CA SER A 125 8.25 17.92 -7.22
C SER A 125 9.57 17.18 -7.45
N ILE A 126 9.73 16.42 -8.54
CA ILE A 126 11.01 15.75 -8.88
C ILE A 126 11.80 16.48 -9.99
N TYR A 127 11.28 17.59 -10.52
CA TYR A 127 12.02 18.47 -11.43
C TYR A 127 11.89 19.94 -11.00
N LYS A 128 12.67 20.34 -9.99
CA LYS A 128 13.12 21.72 -9.81
C LYS A 128 14.60 21.72 -9.44
#